data_AF-A0A9D4K884-F1
#
_entry.id   AF-A0A9D4K884-F1
#
_cell.length_a   1.000
_cell.length_b   1.000
_cell.length_c   1.000
_cell.angle_alpha   90.00
_cell.angle_beta   90.00
_cell.angle_gamma   90.00
#
_symmetry.space_group_name_H-M   'P 1'
#
loop_
_entity.id
_entity.type
_entity.pdbx_description
1 polymer ?
#
loop_
_entity_poly.entity_id
_entity_poly.type
_entity_poly.pdbx_seq_one_letter_code
_entity_poly.pdbx_strand_id
1 'polypeptide(L)' 'MAQYNEECNKLRQQLLDCVLQSRCYRIENKTPRECINRGGNMPEECKSHHIDLVYCRTPHLKKTVEEKHRNLNETFINR' A
#
# COMPACT_ATOMS: atom_id res chain seq x y z
N MET A 1 -18.98 -14.44 7.92
CA MET A 1 -18.22 -14.02 6.72
C MET A 1 -17.74 -12.60 6.98
N ALA A 2 -16.43 -12.38 7.04
CA ALA A 2 -15.87 -11.06 7.36
C ALA A 2 -16.37 -10.07 6.30
N GLN A 3 -17.04 -9.00 6.77
CA GLN A 3 -17.54 -7.90 5.97
C GLN A 3 -16.33 -7.28 5.25
N TYR A 4 -16.12 -7.69 4.01
CA TYR A 4 -14.98 -7.25 3.22
C TYR A 4 -15.27 -5.79 2.86
N ASN A 5 -14.67 -4.89 3.64
CA ASN A 5 -14.88 -3.45 3.54
C ASN A 5 -14.76 -3.02 2.07
N GLU A 6 -15.85 -2.49 1.51
CA GLU A 6 -15.98 -2.19 0.06
C GLU A 6 -14.87 -1.24 -0.41
N GLU A 7 -14.44 -0.34 0.47
CA GLU A 7 -13.29 0.53 0.27
C GLU A 7 -11.97 -0.25 0.08
N CYS A 8 -11.74 -1.32 0.85
CA CYS A 8 -10.54 -2.16 0.68
C CYS A 8 -10.57 -2.91 -0.66
N ASN A 9 -11.76 -3.28 -1.15
CA ASN A 9 -11.89 -3.86 -2.48
C ASN A 9 -11.55 -2.85 -3.57
N LYS A 10 -11.97 -1.60 -3.42
CA LYS A 10 -11.64 -0.51 -4.34
C LYS A 10 -10.14 -0.23 -4.38
N LEU A 11 -9.50 -0.13 -3.21
CA LEU A 11 -8.04 0.00 -3.09
C LEU A 11 -7.30 -1.19 -3.71
N ARG A 12 -7.83 -2.42 -3.55
CA ARG A 12 -7.27 -3.61 -4.19
C ARG A 12 -7.34 -3.53 -5.71
N GLN A 13 -8.45 -3.06 -6.26
CA GLN A 13 -8.60 -2.88 -7.71
C GLN A 13 -7.64 -1.79 -8.22
N GLN A 14 -7.53 -0.65 -7.53
CA GLN A 14 -6.59 0.42 -7.89
C GLN A 14 -5.14 -0.05 -7.89
N LEU A 15 -4.74 -0.83 -6.87
CA LEU A 15 -3.40 -1.43 -6.82
C LEU A 15 -3.18 -2.38 -8.01
N LEU A 16 -4.15 -3.23 -8.32
CA LEU A 16 -4.08 -4.17 -9.43
C LEU A 16 -3.93 -3.44 -10.76
N ASP A 17 -4.77 -2.44 -11.01
CA ASP A 17 -4.74 -1.65 -12.25
C ASP A 17 -3.37 -0.97 -12.42
N CYS A 18 -2.88 -0.32 -11.35
CA CYS A 18 -1.57 0.31 -11.33
C CYS A 18 -0.44 -0.68 -11.64
N VAL A 19 -0.46 -1.87 -11.02
CA VAL A 19 0.55 -2.91 -11.26
C VAL A 19 0.48 -3.46 -12.69
N LEU A 20 -0.72 -3.68 -13.24
CA LEU A 20 -0.92 -4.15 -14.61
C LEU A 20 -0.47 -3.13 -15.67
N GLN A 21 -0.46 -1.84 -15.31
CA GLN A 21 0.09 -0.78 -16.13
C GLN A 21 1.60 -0.58 -15.95
N SER A 22 2.17 -1.08 -14.85
CA SER A 22 3.58 -0.93 -14.52
C SER A 22 4.52 -1.71 -15.45
N ARG A 23 5.75 -1.22 -15.53
CA ARG A 23 6.84 -1.85 -16.30
C ARG A 23 7.15 -3.27 -15.80
N CYS A 24 7.01 -3.52 -14.50
CA CYS A 24 7.23 -4.83 -13.91
C CYS A 24 6.29 -5.91 -14.49
N TYR A 25 5.01 -5.58 -14.70
CA TYR A 25 4.07 -6.52 -15.31
C TYR A 25 4.23 -6.56 -16.83
N ARG A 26 4.27 -5.40 -17.50
CA ARG A 26 4.23 -5.31 -18.97
C ARG A 26 5.54 -5.69 -19.66
N ILE A 27 6.68 -5.43 -19.03
CA ILE A 27 8.00 -5.62 -19.65
C ILE A 27 8.74 -6.78 -19.00
N GLU A 28 8.77 -6.84 -17.67
CA GLU A 28 9.46 -7.92 -16.97
C GLU A 28 8.63 -9.22 -16.91
N ASN A 29 7.37 -9.19 -17.37
CA ASN A 29 6.46 -10.33 -17.43
C ASN A 29 6.30 -11.05 -16.07
N LYS A 30 6.44 -10.28 -14.99
CA LYS A 30 6.29 -10.75 -13.61
C LYS A 30 4.83 -10.77 -13.22
N THR A 31 4.47 -11.67 -12.30
CA THR A 31 3.12 -11.66 -11.75
C THR A 31 2.88 -10.42 -10.88
N PRO A 32 1.63 -9.95 -10.70
CA PRO A 32 1.35 -8.80 -9.84
C PRO A 32 1.89 -8.99 -8.42
N ARG A 33 1.86 -10.24 -7.93
CA ARG A 33 2.40 -10.61 -6.61
C ARG A 33 3.92 -10.42 -6.53
N GLU A 34 4.66 -10.75 -7.59
CA GLU A 34 6.10 -10.52 -7.66
C GLU A 34 6.44 -9.03 -7.77
N CYS A 35 5.61 -8.26 -8.49
CA CYS A 35 5.76 -6.81 -8.55
C CYS A 35 5.51 -6.11 -7.21
N ILE A 36 4.56 -6.62 -6.43
CA ILE A 36 4.20 -6.06 -5.12
C ILE A 36 5.23 -6.45 -4.02
N ASN A 37 5.93 -7.59 -4.18
CA ASN A 37 6.87 -8.08 -3.18
C ASN A 37 8.12 -7.19 -3.04
N ARG A 38 8.83 -7.30 -1.90
CA ARG A 38 10.11 -6.59 -1.65
C ARG A 38 11.18 -7.05 -2.65
N GLY A 39 11.25 -6.39 -3.80
CA GLY A 39 12.12 -6.74 -4.92
C GLY A 39 11.47 -6.53 -6.29
N GLY A 40 10.15 -6.33 -6.34
CA GLY A 40 9.45 -5.92 -7.54
C GLY A 40 9.71 -4.45 -7.87
N ASN A 41 9.98 -4.16 -9.15
CA ASN A 41 10.23 -2.82 -9.65
C ASN A 41 8.91 -2.06 -9.87
N MET A 42 8.15 -1.92 -8.80
CA MET A 42 6.85 -1.28 -8.80
C MET A 42 7.01 0.24 -8.61
N PRO A 43 6.34 1.08 -9.42
CA PRO A 43 6.41 2.52 -9.28
C PRO A 43 5.83 2.99 -7.94
N GLU A 44 6.31 4.13 -7.45
CA GLU A 44 5.93 4.66 -6.13
C GLU A 44 4.42 4.88 -5.96
N GLU A 45 3.74 5.26 -7.04
CA GLU A 45 2.27 5.42 -7.05
C GLU A 45 1.55 4.11 -6.66
N CYS A 46 1.96 2.98 -7.23
CA CYS A 46 1.40 1.68 -6.87
C CYS A 46 1.81 1.25 -5.46
N LYS A 47 2.98 1.70 -4.95
CA LYS A 47 3.38 1.44 -3.56
C LYS A 47 2.45 2.15 -2.58
N SER A 48 2.00 3.36 -2.89
CA SER A 48 1.01 4.07 -2.07
C SER A 48 -0.29 3.25 -1.96
N HIS A 49 -0.84 2.79 -3.10
CA HIS A 49 -2.05 1.95 -3.09
C HIS A 49 -1.87 0.64 -2.31
N HIS A 50 -0.68 0.04 -2.36
CA HIS A 50 -0.38 -1.16 -1.58
C HIS A 50 -0.37 -0.87 -0.07
N ILE A 51 0.21 0.26 0.34
CA ILE A 51 0.21 0.72 1.72
C ILE A 51 -1.22 0.98 2.21
N ASP A 52 -2.02 1.70 1.42
CA ASP A 52 -3.43 1.98 1.74
C ASP A 52 -4.26 0.70 1.88
N LEU A 53 -4.03 -0.28 1.00
CA LEU A 53 -4.68 -1.58 1.07
C LEU A 53 -4.28 -2.36 2.34
N VAL A 54 -3.01 -2.30 2.74
CA VAL A 54 -2.51 -2.92 3.97
C VAL A 54 -3.15 -2.26 5.19
N TYR A 55 -3.26 -0.94 5.22
CA TYR A 55 -3.97 -0.23 6.30
C TYR A 55 -5.45 -0.59 6.35
N CYS A 56 -6.09 -0.70 5.19
CA CYS A 56 -7.50 -1.04 5.11
C CYS A 56 -7.76 -2.48 5.60
N ARG A 57 -6.88 -3.44 5.28
CA ARG A 57 -6.96 -4.83 5.78
C ARG A 57 -6.56 -5.00 7.23
N THR A 58 -5.70 -4.12 7.74
CA THR A 58 -5.09 -4.26 9.05
C THR A 58 -5.30 -2.98 9.85
N PRO A 59 -6.53 -2.71 10.32
CA PRO A 59 -6.87 -1.47 11.01
C PRO A 59 -6.02 -1.22 12.27
N HIS A 60 -5.51 -2.27 12.90
CA HIS A 60 -4.59 -2.17 14.03
C HIS A 60 -3.23 -1.55 13.67
N LEU A 61 -2.73 -1.77 12.44
CA LEU A 61 -1.49 -1.15 11.95
C LEU A 61 -1.66 0.35 11.66
N LYS A 62 -2.88 0.79 11.30
CA LYS A 62 -3.18 2.21 11.07
C LYS A 62 -2.93 3.04 12.33
N LYS A 63 -3.38 2.55 13.48
CA LYS A 63 -3.12 3.16 14.78
C LYS A 63 -1.63 3.24 15.09
N THR A 64 -0.86 2.18 14.84
CA THR A 64 0.58 2.16 15.13
C THR A 64 1.38 3.16 14.27
N VAL A 65 0.99 3.37 13.01
CA VAL A 65 1.69 4.34 12.16
C VAL A 65 1.23 5.77 12.43
N GLU A 66 -0.06 6.01 12.67
CA GLU A 66 -0.55 7.32 13.10
C GLU A 66 0.08 7.76 14.44
N GLU A 67 0.28 6.83 15.37
CA GLU A 67 0.94 7.08 16.66
C GLU A 67 2.44 7.36 16.48
N LYS A 68 3.13 6.65 15.58
CA LYS A 68 4.51 6.97 15.21
C LYS A 68 4.64 8.34 14.52
N HIS A 69 3.71 8.70 13.64
CA HIS A 69 3.72 9.98 12.93
C HIS A 69 3.45 11.16 13.88
N ARG A 70 2.56 10.97 14.87
CA ARG A 70 2.33 11.94 15.96
C ARG A 70 3.59 12.17 16.80
N ASN A 71 4.23 11.09 17.27
CA ASN A 71 5.46 11.19 18.06
C ASN A 71 6.62 11.86 17.30
N LEU A 72 6.75 11.61 15.99
CA LEU A 72 7.73 12.31 15.15
C LEU A 72 7.43 13.81 15.07
N ASN A 73 6.18 14.20 14.85
CA ASN A 73 5.79 15.62 14.78
C ASN A 73 6.01 16.36 16.11
N GLU A 74 5.77 15.71 17.26
CA GLU A 74 6.05 16.31 18.57
C GLU A 74 7.56 16.52 18.84
N THR A 75 8.41 15.69 18.24
CA THR A 75 9.88 15.80 18.35
C THR A 75 10.44 16.95 17.50
N PHE A 76 9.76 17.31 16.39
CA PHE A 76 10.18 18.39 15.49
C PHE A 76 9.67 19.78 15.92
N ILE A 77 8.54 19.87 16.62
CA ILE A 77 7.98 21.16 17.07
C ILE A 77 8.70 21.70 18.34
N ASN A 78 9.34 20.83 19.13
CA ASN A 78 10.05 21.20 20.36
C ASN A 78 11.58 21.37 20.19
N ARG A 79 12.06 21.71 18.99
CA ARG A 79 13.49 21.91 18.73
C ARG A 79 13.81 23.29 18.19
#